data_AF-A0A1A8IKW3-F1
#
_entry.id   AF-A0A1A8IKW3-F1
#
_cell.length_a   1.000
_cell.length_b   1.000
_cell.length_c   1.000
_cell.angle_alpha   90.00
_cell.angle_beta   90.00
_cell.angle_gamma   90.00
#
_symmetry.space_group_name_H-M   'P 1'
#
loop_
_entity.id
_entity.type
_entity.pdbx_description
1 polymer ?
#
loop_
_entity_poly.entity_id
_entity_poly.type
_entity_poly.pdbx_seq_one_letter_code
_entity_poly.pdbx_strand_id
1 'polypeptide(L)'
;AHLKLSSSKTHRANKVLYIGGLKMLLSTGSSPWNHRQIVLWDPEDLSEPLYEEDLDGSAGVLFPFYDPDTQMLYLAGKGDGTIRCYELSSEKPYISFLTEYRSPLPQKGLGVMPKRGLDVRSCEVFRFYRLVPVSDLVEPLSMFVPRKESGVFQEDLYPMTAGNQAALTAQEWLQGIDRDPVLMSLKPEARVENPYGEVSP
;
A
#
# COMPACT_ATOMS: atom_id res chain seq x y z
N ALA A 1 2.24 -19.46 22.07
CA ALA A 1 0.80 -19.67 21.86
C ALA A 1 0.62 -20.58 20.66
N HIS A 2 -0.07 -21.71 20.82
CA HIS A 2 -0.26 -22.70 19.76
C HIS A 2 -1.24 -22.17 18.70
N LEU A 3 -0.77 -21.94 17.48
CA LEU A 3 -1.62 -21.73 16.31
C LEU A 3 -2.40 -23.03 16.04
N LYS A 4 -3.68 -23.05 16.46
CA LYS A 4 -4.63 -24.08 16.04
C LYS A 4 -4.91 -23.86 14.55
N LEU A 5 -4.34 -24.72 13.70
CA LEU A 5 -4.78 -24.88 12.32
C LEU A 5 -6.17 -25.50 12.35
N SER A 6 -7.22 -24.68 12.29
CA SER A 6 -8.57 -25.15 12.03
C SER A 6 -8.67 -25.57 10.57
N SER A 7 -8.94 -26.85 10.36
CA SER A 7 -9.32 -27.38 9.05
C SER A 7 -10.74 -26.89 8.73
N SER A 8 -10.84 -25.95 7.79
CA SER A 8 -12.09 -25.63 7.11
C SER A 8 -11.74 -25.03 5.74
N LYS A 9 -12.64 -25.16 4.78
CA LYS A 9 -12.54 -24.58 3.44
C LYS A 9 -12.65 -23.05 3.60
N THR A 10 -11.54 -22.38 3.91
CA THR A 10 -11.47 -20.97 4.31
C THR A 10 -10.53 -20.18 3.41
N HIS A 11 -10.52 -18.85 3.58
CA HIS A 11 -9.58 -17.92 2.95
C HIS A 11 -8.14 -18.45 2.99
N ARG A 12 -7.53 -18.66 1.82
CA ARG A 12 -6.12 -19.05 1.67
C ARG A 12 -5.29 -17.80 1.42
N ALA A 13 -4.77 -17.20 2.48
CA ALA A 13 -3.97 -15.98 2.40
C ALA A 13 -2.64 -16.19 1.66
N ASN A 14 -2.31 -15.27 0.76
CA ASN A 14 -1.06 -15.23 -0.02
C ASN A 14 -0.18 -14.02 0.36
N LYS A 15 -0.79 -12.92 0.80
CA LYS A 15 -0.12 -11.71 1.28
C LYS A 15 -0.85 -11.21 2.52
N VAL A 16 -0.09 -10.62 3.44
CA VAL A 16 -0.62 -10.01 4.66
C VAL A 16 0.08 -8.67 4.86
N LEU A 17 -0.67 -7.63 5.21
CA LEU A 17 -0.17 -6.33 5.63
C LEU A 17 -0.71 -6.01 7.03
N TYR A 18 0.16 -5.45 7.87
CA TYR A 18 -0.28 -4.79 9.10
C TYR A 18 -0.54 -3.32 8.83
N ILE A 19 -1.75 -2.87 9.12
CA ILE A 19 -2.21 -1.50 8.93
C ILE A 19 -2.19 -0.83 10.30
N GLY A 20 -1.01 -0.41 10.73
CA GLY A 20 -0.78 0.06 12.10
C GLY A 20 -1.68 1.21 12.53
N GLY A 21 -1.90 2.19 11.64
CA GLY A 21 -2.78 3.34 11.92
C GLY A 21 -4.23 2.97 12.19
N LEU A 22 -4.71 1.83 11.66
CA LEU A 22 -6.07 1.34 11.87
C LEU A 22 -6.13 0.14 12.83
N LYS A 23 -4.97 -0.36 13.30
CA LYS A 23 -4.84 -1.59 14.09
C LYS A 23 -5.55 -2.78 13.45
N MET A 24 -5.35 -2.97 12.15
CA MET A 24 -5.96 -4.06 11.38
C MET A 24 -4.91 -4.88 10.64
N LEU A 25 -5.21 -6.14 10.39
CA LEU A 25 -4.49 -6.97 9.42
C LEU A 25 -5.32 -7.08 8.15
N LEU A 26 -4.69 -6.85 7.00
CA LEU A 26 -5.28 -7.10 5.70
C LEU A 26 -4.62 -8.32 5.08
N SER A 27 -5.41 -9.30 4.64
CA SER A 27 -4.92 -10.40 3.83
C SER A 27 -5.55 -10.41 2.44
N THR A 28 -4.73 -10.67 1.42
CA THR A 28 -5.22 -11.04 0.09
C THR A 28 -4.93 -12.51 -0.14
N GLY A 29 -5.84 -13.20 -0.81
CA GLY A 29 -5.77 -14.64 -0.92
C GLY A 29 -6.78 -15.20 -1.92
N SER A 30 -7.11 -16.47 -1.75
CA SER A 30 -8.16 -17.11 -2.51
C SER A 30 -9.25 -17.65 -1.59
N SER A 31 -10.50 -17.37 -1.93
CA SER A 31 -11.66 -17.91 -1.23
C SER A 31 -11.80 -19.42 -1.48
N PRO A 32 -12.72 -20.10 -0.76
CA PRO A 32 -13.03 -21.50 -0.97
C PRO A 32 -13.52 -21.80 -2.40
N TRP A 33 -14.04 -20.79 -3.09
CA TRP A 33 -14.53 -20.87 -4.47
C TRP A 33 -13.45 -20.54 -5.51
N ASN A 34 -12.18 -20.43 -5.08
CA ASN A 34 -11.05 -20.01 -5.91
C ASN A 34 -11.17 -18.59 -6.50
N HIS A 35 -12.04 -17.74 -5.95
CA HIS A 35 -11.99 -16.32 -6.25
C HIS A 35 -10.84 -15.66 -5.49
N ARG A 36 -10.21 -14.64 -6.07
CA ARG A 36 -9.34 -13.75 -5.30
C ARG A 36 -10.18 -13.03 -4.27
N GLN A 37 -9.67 -12.96 -3.05
CA GLN A 37 -10.43 -12.47 -1.92
C GLN A 37 -9.57 -11.51 -1.11
N ILE A 38 -10.21 -10.50 -0.53
CA ILE A 38 -9.64 -9.66 0.53
C ILE A 38 -10.35 -9.92 1.84
N VAL A 39 -9.59 -9.94 2.92
CA VAL A 39 -10.12 -10.10 4.27
C VAL A 39 -9.41 -9.13 5.21
N LEU A 40 -10.19 -8.45 6.05
CA LEU A 40 -9.69 -7.64 7.16
C LEU A 40 -9.88 -8.40 8.47
N TRP A 41 -8.91 -8.30 9.36
CA TRP A 41 -8.89 -8.99 10.65
C TRP A 41 -8.54 -8.03 11.78
N ASP A 42 -9.08 -8.30 12.96
CA ASP A 42 -8.60 -7.72 14.21
C ASP A 42 -7.34 -8.50 14.65
N PRO A 43 -6.16 -7.86 14.79
CA PRO A 43 -4.95 -8.53 15.25
C PRO A 43 -5.07 -9.13 16.65
N GLU A 44 -5.97 -8.62 17.50
CA GLU A 44 -6.22 -9.14 18.85
C GLU A 44 -7.24 -10.28 18.85
N ASP A 45 -8.08 -10.40 17.81
CA ASP A 45 -9.03 -11.49 17.63
C ASP A 45 -9.11 -11.97 16.17
N LEU A 46 -8.36 -13.04 15.87
CA LEU A 46 -8.33 -13.68 14.55
C LEU A 46 -9.37 -14.80 14.40
N SER A 47 -10.34 -14.91 15.33
CA SER A 47 -11.34 -15.98 15.26
C SER A 47 -12.38 -15.75 14.16
N GLU A 48 -12.65 -14.48 13.84
CA GLU A 48 -13.55 -14.07 12.78
C GLU A 48 -13.02 -12.83 12.01
N PRO A 49 -13.35 -12.71 10.71
CA PRO A 49 -12.98 -11.55 9.92
C PRO A 49 -13.80 -10.32 10.32
N LEU A 50 -13.18 -9.13 10.28
CA LEU A 50 -13.89 -7.84 10.33
C LEU A 50 -14.67 -7.59 9.03
N TYR A 51 -14.11 -8.04 7.90
CA TYR A 51 -14.66 -7.85 6.56
C TYR A 51 -14.13 -8.92 5.61
N GLU A 52 -14.97 -9.43 4.71
CA GLU A 52 -14.56 -10.31 3.60
C GLU A 52 -15.22 -9.88 2.28
N GLU A 53 -14.46 -9.88 1.19
CA GLU A 53 -14.97 -9.63 -0.17
C GLU A 53 -14.28 -10.53 -1.20
N ASP A 54 -15.10 -11.26 -1.98
CA ASP A 54 -14.66 -11.96 -3.19
C ASP A 54 -14.60 -10.97 -4.36
N LEU A 55 -13.47 -10.92 -5.05
CA LEU A 55 -13.20 -9.94 -6.11
C LEU A 55 -13.46 -10.49 -7.52
N ASP A 56 -12.71 -11.51 -7.93
CA ASP A 56 -12.80 -12.11 -9.28
C ASP A 56 -12.20 -13.52 -9.32
N GLY A 57 -12.40 -14.24 -10.42
CA GLY A 57 -11.90 -15.62 -10.62
C GLY A 57 -10.48 -15.74 -11.16
N SER A 58 -9.68 -14.67 -11.16
CA SER A 58 -8.31 -14.73 -11.68
C SER A 58 -7.38 -15.55 -10.78
N ALA A 59 -6.43 -16.28 -11.36
CA ALA A 59 -5.49 -17.10 -10.60
C ALA A 59 -4.24 -16.34 -10.10
N GLY A 60 -4.00 -15.12 -10.59
CA GLY A 60 -2.81 -14.34 -10.26
C GLY A 60 -2.82 -13.84 -8.80
N VAL A 61 -1.70 -13.97 -8.10
CA VAL A 61 -1.54 -13.44 -6.73
C VAL A 61 -1.81 -11.94 -6.73
N LEU A 62 -2.76 -11.51 -5.90
CA LEU A 62 -3.10 -10.11 -5.70
C LEU A 62 -2.18 -9.49 -4.65
N PHE A 63 -1.48 -8.42 -5.00
CA PHE A 63 -0.60 -7.70 -4.09
C PHE A 63 -1.32 -6.46 -3.56
N PRO A 64 -1.45 -6.33 -2.23
CA PRO A 64 -1.93 -5.10 -1.62
C PRO A 64 -0.77 -4.10 -1.48
N PHE A 65 -1.04 -2.85 -1.85
CA PHE A 65 -0.16 -1.71 -1.62
C PHE A 65 -0.96 -0.67 -0.83
N TYR A 66 -0.55 -0.43 0.41
CA TYR A 66 -1.25 0.49 1.30
C TYR A 66 -0.43 1.77 1.49
N ASP A 67 -1.12 2.90 1.38
CA ASP A 67 -0.58 4.21 1.67
C ASP A 67 -1.15 4.71 3.02
N PRO A 68 -0.33 4.75 4.09
CA PRO A 68 -0.80 5.18 5.41
C PRO A 68 -1.17 6.66 5.48
N ASP A 69 -0.62 7.50 4.60
CA ASP A 69 -0.82 8.96 4.67
C ASP A 69 -2.22 9.35 4.15
N THR A 70 -2.73 8.61 3.16
CA THR A 70 -4.06 8.85 2.56
C THR A 70 -5.06 7.75 2.86
N GLN A 71 -4.65 6.69 3.57
CA GLN A 71 -5.42 5.48 3.85
C GLN A 71 -5.90 4.74 2.58
N MET A 72 -5.27 4.99 1.44
CA MET A 72 -5.58 4.36 0.17
C MET A 72 -4.96 2.96 0.09
N LEU A 73 -5.74 2.00 -0.38
CA LEU A 73 -5.31 0.65 -0.69
C LEU A 73 -5.43 0.41 -2.19
N TYR A 74 -4.34 -0.04 -2.79
CA TYR A 74 -4.30 -0.47 -4.17
C TYR A 74 -4.09 -1.98 -4.26
N LEU A 75 -4.95 -2.66 -5.02
CA LEU A 75 -4.87 -4.08 -5.27
C LEU A 75 -4.48 -4.33 -6.73
N ALA A 76 -3.33 -5.00 -6.92
CA ALA A 76 -2.77 -5.24 -8.24
C ALA A 76 -2.11 -6.62 -8.30
N GLY A 77 -2.39 -7.41 -9.34
CA GLY A 77 -1.78 -8.73 -9.54
C GLY A 77 -0.94 -8.80 -10.81
N LYS A 78 0.09 -9.64 -10.82
CA LYS A 78 0.81 -9.95 -12.06
C LYS A 78 -0.13 -10.67 -13.02
N GLY A 79 -0.10 -10.30 -14.30
CA GLY A 79 -1.04 -10.77 -15.31
C GLY A 79 -2.32 -9.96 -15.40
N ASP A 80 -2.60 -9.08 -14.44
CA ASP A 80 -3.75 -8.19 -14.51
C ASP A 80 -3.45 -6.97 -15.40
N GLY A 81 -4.45 -6.52 -16.14
CA GLY A 81 -4.48 -5.18 -16.75
C GLY A 81 -5.06 -4.12 -15.82
N THR A 82 -5.52 -4.50 -14.62
CA THR A 82 -6.27 -3.62 -13.71
C THR A 82 -5.54 -3.38 -12.38
N ILE A 83 -5.81 -2.23 -11.79
CA ILE A 83 -5.43 -1.88 -10.41
C ILE A 83 -6.67 -1.30 -9.75
N ARG A 84 -7.19 -1.96 -8.71
CA ARG A 84 -8.35 -1.49 -7.95
C ARG A 84 -7.91 -0.60 -6.79
N CYS A 85 -8.60 0.50 -6.57
CA CYS A 85 -8.32 1.49 -5.54
C CYS A 85 -9.47 1.50 -4.53
N TYR A 86 -9.11 1.47 -3.25
CA TYR A 86 -10.02 1.50 -2.12
C TYR A 86 -9.53 2.51 -1.10
N GLU A 87 -10.45 3.00 -0.26
CA GLU A 87 -10.15 3.72 0.98
C GLU A 87 -10.39 2.78 2.16
N LEU A 88 -9.49 2.79 3.14
CA LEU A 88 -9.65 2.05 4.40
C LEU A 88 -10.05 2.97 5.54
N SER A 89 -10.78 2.43 6.51
CA SER A 89 -11.23 3.13 7.71
C SER A 89 -11.22 2.18 8.91
N SER A 90 -11.07 2.73 10.11
CA SER A 90 -11.23 2.00 11.37
C SER A 90 -12.69 1.66 11.69
N GLU A 91 -13.63 2.25 10.94
CA GLU A 91 -15.08 2.10 11.14
C GLU A 91 -15.74 1.45 9.93
N LYS A 92 -16.89 0.81 10.14
CA LYS A 92 -17.68 0.19 9.06
C LYS A 92 -17.99 1.22 7.96
N PRO A 93 -17.86 0.87 6.67
CA PRO A 93 -17.67 -0.49 6.13
C PRO A 93 -16.23 -1.03 6.15
N TYR A 94 -15.28 -0.35 6.81
CA TYR A 94 -13.83 -0.62 6.90
C TYR A 94 -13.07 -0.46 5.60
N ILE A 95 -13.70 -0.78 4.48
CA ILE A 95 -13.17 -0.63 3.14
C ILE A 95 -14.25 -0.11 2.21
N SER A 96 -13.89 0.87 1.40
CA SER A 96 -14.75 1.50 0.40
C SER A 96 -14.07 1.46 -0.96
N PHE A 97 -14.68 0.82 -1.95
CA PHE A 97 -14.19 0.89 -3.33
C PHE A 97 -14.30 2.31 -3.87
N LEU A 98 -13.23 2.82 -4.49
CA LEU A 98 -13.20 4.16 -5.07
C LEU A 98 -13.26 4.12 -6.59
N THR A 99 -12.28 3.45 -7.20
CA THR A 99 -12.11 3.42 -8.65
C THR A 99 -11.16 2.30 -9.05
N GLU A 100 -11.00 2.11 -10.35
CA GLU A 100 -9.99 1.21 -10.89
C GLU A 100 -9.32 1.79 -12.12
N TYR A 101 -8.02 1.57 -12.21
CA TYR A 101 -7.28 1.77 -13.43
C TYR A 101 -7.42 0.52 -14.30
N ARG A 102 -7.58 0.70 -15.62
CA ARG A 102 -7.66 -0.39 -16.61
C ARG A 102 -6.70 -0.13 -17.76
N SER A 103 -5.93 -1.14 -18.11
CA SER A 103 -5.01 -1.18 -19.24
C SER A 103 -5.28 -2.43 -20.07
N PRO A 104 -5.18 -2.36 -21.41
CA PRO A 104 -5.23 -3.56 -22.25
C PRO A 104 -3.98 -4.44 -22.08
N LEU A 105 -2.89 -3.90 -21.53
CA LEU A 105 -1.63 -4.62 -21.35
C LEU A 105 -1.54 -5.19 -19.92
N PRO A 106 -1.28 -6.51 -19.78
CA PRO A 106 -1.12 -7.11 -18.47
C PRO A 106 0.23 -6.71 -17.85
N GLN A 107 0.25 -6.41 -16.56
CA GLN A 107 1.50 -6.09 -15.86
C GLN A 107 2.30 -7.36 -15.50
N LYS A 108 3.57 -7.41 -15.89
CA LYS A 108 4.51 -8.50 -15.53
C LYS A 108 5.12 -8.30 -14.14
N GLY A 109 5.18 -7.06 -13.68
CA GLY A 109 5.75 -6.65 -12.40
C GLY A 109 5.34 -5.23 -12.05
N LEU A 110 5.46 -4.90 -10.76
CA LEU A 110 5.05 -3.62 -10.18
C LEU A 110 6.14 -3.20 -9.19
N GLY A 111 6.68 -2.00 -9.37
CA GLY A 111 7.36 -1.24 -8.33
C GLY A 111 6.48 -0.08 -7.88
N VAL A 112 6.82 0.53 -6.75
CA VAL A 112 6.12 1.71 -6.22
C VAL A 112 7.11 2.79 -5.79
N MET A 113 6.74 4.04 -5.97
CA MET A 113 7.50 5.20 -5.52
C MET A 113 7.26 5.44 -4.02
N PRO A 114 8.29 5.55 -3.18
CA PRO A 114 8.14 6.07 -1.82
C PRO A 114 7.57 7.49 -1.85
N LYS A 115 6.81 7.87 -0.81
CA LYS A 115 6.18 9.20 -0.67
C LYS A 115 7.09 10.39 -1.02
N ARG A 116 8.35 10.30 -0.60
CA ARG A 116 9.38 11.32 -0.83
C ARG A 116 9.73 11.58 -2.31
N GLY A 117 9.36 10.72 -3.24
CA GLY A 117 9.62 10.88 -4.68
C GLY A 117 8.38 11.19 -5.53
N LEU A 118 7.25 11.49 -4.88
CA LEU A 118 6.03 11.93 -5.56
C LEU A 118 6.09 13.43 -5.90
N ASP A 119 5.41 13.82 -6.96
CA ASP A 119 5.21 15.21 -7.33
C ASP A 119 4.02 15.81 -6.55
N VAL A 120 4.33 16.37 -5.38
CA VAL A 120 3.32 16.94 -4.49
C VAL A 120 2.58 18.13 -5.11
N ARG A 121 3.18 18.83 -6.08
CA ARG A 121 2.59 20.02 -6.72
C ARG A 121 1.44 19.66 -7.67
N SER A 122 1.46 18.45 -8.21
CA SER A 122 0.41 17.92 -9.08
C SER A 122 -0.64 17.09 -8.35
N CYS A 123 -0.63 17.06 -7.02
CA CYS A 123 -1.52 16.21 -6.21
C CYS A 123 -1.34 14.70 -6.47
N GLU A 124 -0.11 14.28 -6.84
CA GLU A 124 0.23 12.87 -6.96
C GLU A 124 0.36 12.22 -5.58
N VAL A 125 -0.51 11.26 -5.29
CA VAL A 125 -0.56 10.58 -3.99
C VAL A 125 0.11 9.20 -3.99
N PHE A 126 0.24 8.58 -5.17
CA PHE A 126 0.89 7.29 -5.33
C PHE A 126 1.44 7.13 -6.76
N ARG A 127 2.55 6.41 -6.94
CA ARG A 127 3.09 6.11 -8.29
C ARG A 127 3.55 4.67 -8.38
N PHE A 128 3.02 3.95 -9.37
CA PHE A 128 3.50 2.64 -9.77
C PHE A 128 4.56 2.75 -10.86
N TYR A 129 5.45 1.76 -10.92
CA TYR A 129 6.34 1.47 -12.03
C TYR A 129 5.95 0.10 -12.58
N ARG A 130 5.12 0.08 -13.62
CA ARG A 130 4.54 -1.14 -14.21
C ARG A 130 5.48 -1.68 -15.29
N LEU A 131 5.89 -2.93 -15.13
CA LEU A 131 6.59 -3.64 -16.21
C LEU A 131 5.54 -4.19 -17.17
N VAL A 132 5.52 -3.68 -18.40
CA VAL A 132 4.55 -4.10 -19.44
C VAL A 132 5.23 -5.01 -20.48
N PRO A 133 4.46 -5.86 -21.19
CA PRO A 133 5.04 -6.85 -22.10
C PRO A 133 5.62 -6.24 -23.37
N VAL A 134 5.10 -5.07 -23.76
CA VAL A 134 5.52 -4.38 -24.98
C VAL A 134 6.79 -3.61 -24.65
N SER A 135 7.88 -3.94 -25.35
CA SER A 135 9.18 -3.24 -25.39
C SER A 135 10.11 -3.29 -24.16
N ASP A 136 9.93 -4.23 -23.21
CA ASP A 136 10.76 -4.31 -21.98
C ASP A 136 10.84 -2.95 -21.23
N LEU A 137 9.79 -2.14 -21.35
CA LEU A 137 9.71 -0.82 -20.74
C LEU A 137 9.04 -0.89 -19.37
N VAL A 138 9.50 0.02 -18.51
CA VAL A 138 8.84 0.37 -17.27
C VAL A 138 7.95 1.58 -17.54
N GLU A 139 6.64 1.41 -17.38
CA GLU A 139 5.62 2.46 -17.50
C GLU A 139 5.34 3.06 -16.12
N PRO A 140 5.68 4.34 -15.87
CA PRO A 140 5.24 5.05 -14.67
C PRO A 140 3.73 5.28 -14.73
N LEU A 141 3.00 4.92 -13.67
CA LEU A 141 1.57 5.17 -13.53
C LEU A 141 1.31 5.93 -12.23
N SER A 142 0.95 7.19 -12.36
CA SER A 142 0.65 8.11 -11.25
C SER A 142 -0.83 8.09 -10.88
N MET A 143 -1.11 8.08 -9.59
CA MET A 143 -2.44 8.22 -8.99
C MET A 143 -2.56 9.63 -8.40
N PHE A 144 -3.60 10.34 -8.79
CA PHE A 144 -3.82 11.73 -8.41
C PHE A 144 -5.13 11.90 -7.65
N VAL A 145 -5.15 12.81 -6.69
CA VAL A 145 -6.40 13.33 -6.13
C VAL A 145 -6.76 14.62 -6.87
N PRO A 146 -7.90 14.69 -7.56
CA PRO A 146 -8.27 15.89 -8.31
C PRO A 146 -8.58 17.06 -7.35
N ARG A 147 -7.78 18.12 -7.43
CA ARG A 147 -7.94 19.36 -6.66
C ARG A 147 -8.12 20.55 -7.60
N LYS A 148 -8.87 21.56 -7.16
CA LYS A 148 -9.19 22.75 -7.97
C LYS A 148 -7.97 23.64 -8.23
N GLU A 149 -7.05 23.71 -7.27
CA GLU A 149 -5.87 24.57 -7.32
C GLU A 149 -4.62 23.71 -7.47
N SER A 150 -4.11 23.59 -8.69
CA SER A 150 -2.82 22.95 -8.95
C SER A 150 -1.67 23.89 -8.56
N GLY A 151 -0.54 23.32 -8.14
CA GLY A 151 0.64 24.10 -7.74
C GLY A 151 0.65 24.60 -6.30
N VAL A 152 -0.46 24.46 -5.56
CA VAL A 152 -0.54 24.72 -4.12
C VAL A 152 -0.33 23.42 -3.35
N PHE A 153 0.54 23.43 -2.33
CA PHE A 153 0.76 22.29 -1.47
C PHE A 153 -0.51 21.97 -0.65
N GLN A 154 -1.02 20.75 -0.78
CA GLN A 154 -2.25 20.30 -0.12
C GLN A 154 -1.90 19.59 1.19
N GLU A 155 -1.91 20.30 2.31
CA GLU A 155 -1.49 19.76 3.62
C GLU A 155 -2.32 18.54 4.07
N ASP A 156 -3.58 18.46 3.66
CA ASP A 156 -4.48 17.35 3.97
C ASP A 156 -4.13 16.07 3.21
N LEU A 157 -3.49 16.17 2.03
CA LEU A 157 -3.02 15.02 1.25
C LEU A 157 -1.62 14.55 1.67
N TYR A 158 -0.85 15.44 2.30
CA TYR A 158 0.56 15.23 2.61
C TYR A 158 0.82 15.55 4.09
N PRO A 159 0.29 14.74 5.02
CA PRO A 159 0.68 14.82 6.42
C PRO A 159 2.19 14.53 6.58
N MET A 160 2.68 14.66 7.81
CA MET A 160 4.03 14.23 8.16
C MET A 160 4.20 12.73 7.85
N THR A 161 5.11 12.40 6.94
CA THR A 161 5.32 11.04 6.43
C THR A 161 6.64 10.45 6.93
N ALA A 162 6.82 9.14 6.84
CA ALA A 162 8.06 8.49 7.24
C ALA A 162 9.27 9.02 6.44
N GLY A 163 10.26 9.52 7.17
CA GLY A 163 11.46 10.11 6.59
C GLY A 163 12.50 9.10 6.09
N ASN A 164 13.70 9.60 5.87
CA ASN A 164 14.87 8.80 5.51
C ASN A 164 15.84 8.58 6.68
N GLN A 165 15.54 9.14 7.86
CA GLN A 165 16.33 8.98 9.07
C GLN A 165 15.83 7.79 9.89
N ALA A 166 16.76 6.94 10.33
CA ALA A 166 16.44 5.84 11.24
C ALA A 166 16.08 6.40 12.63
N ALA A 167 14.98 5.93 13.22
CA ALA A 167 14.56 6.31 14.58
C ALA A 167 15.41 5.66 15.67
N LEU A 168 16.03 4.53 15.34
CA LEU A 168 16.84 3.70 16.22
C LEU A 168 18.06 3.19 15.49
N THR A 169 19.13 3.02 16.25
CA THR A 169 20.25 2.17 15.84
C THR A 169 19.84 0.69 15.91
N ALA A 170 20.56 -0.17 15.18
CA ALA A 170 20.33 -1.61 15.24
C ALA A 170 20.50 -2.17 16.66
N GLN A 171 21.45 -1.63 17.44
CA GLN A 171 21.69 -2.07 18.81
C GLN A 171 20.52 -1.74 19.75
N GLU A 172 19.99 -0.51 19.69
CA GLU A 172 18.83 -0.12 20.50
C GLU A 172 17.61 -1.02 20.19
N TRP A 173 17.35 -1.30 18.91
CA TRP A 173 16.25 -2.18 18.51
C TRP A 173 16.44 -3.62 19.01
N LEU A 174 17.66 -4.18 18.91
CA LEU A 174 17.98 -5.52 19.44
C LEU A 174 17.86 -5.60 20.97
N GLN A 175 17.96 -4.48 21.68
CA GLN A 175 17.72 -4.40 23.12
C GLN A 175 16.24 -4.28 23.48
N GLY A 176 15.34 -4.31 22.49
CA GLY A 176 13.90 -4.23 22.67
C GLY A 176 13.36 -2.81 22.78
N ILE A 177 14.14 -1.79 22.39
CA ILE A 177 13.64 -0.42 22.28
C ILE A 177 12.79 -0.31 21.02
N ASP A 178 11.60 0.27 21.16
CA ASP A 178 10.68 0.54 20.06
C ASP A 178 10.44 2.05 19.94
N ARG A 179 10.39 2.56 18.71
CA ARG A 179 10.14 3.97 18.37
C ARG A 179 9.47 4.08 17.01
N ASP A 180 8.53 5.01 16.92
CA ASP A 180 7.93 5.39 15.64
C ASP A 180 8.96 5.97 14.66
N PRO A 181 8.70 5.87 13.34
CA PRO A 181 9.55 6.47 12.32
C PRO A 181 9.75 7.98 12.56
N VAL A 182 10.96 8.47 12.26
CA VAL A 182 11.20 9.92 12.24
C VAL A 182 10.42 10.52 11.07
N LEU A 183 9.42 11.34 11.39
CA LEU A 183 8.55 11.93 10.38
C LEU A 183 9.17 13.19 9.76
N MET A 184 8.80 13.46 8.51
CA MET A 184 9.21 14.66 7.78
C MET A 184 8.06 15.24 6.96
N SER A 185 8.17 16.53 6.65
CA SER A 185 7.24 17.23 5.78
C SER A 185 7.65 17.07 4.32
N LEU A 186 6.67 16.91 3.43
CA LEU A 186 6.86 16.93 1.97
C LEU A 186 6.68 18.33 1.35
N LYS A 187 6.55 19.38 2.17
CA LYS A 187 6.51 20.76 1.67
C LYS A 187 7.74 21.05 0.81
N PRO A 188 7.61 21.73 -0.35
CA PRO A 188 8.74 22.00 -1.23
C PRO A 188 9.91 22.74 -0.57
N GLU A 189 9.65 23.51 0.49
CA GLU A 189 10.64 24.26 1.25
C GLU A 189 11.36 23.40 2.31
N ALA A 190 10.82 22.21 2.62
CA ALA A 190 11.43 21.28 3.56
C ALA A 190 12.70 20.69 2.93
N ARG A 191 13.86 21.00 3.52
CA ARG A 191 15.13 20.39 3.11
C ARG A 191 15.14 18.93 3.56
N VAL A 192 15.26 18.02 2.60
CA VAL A 192 15.48 16.61 2.84
C VAL A 192 16.96 16.35 2.64
N GLU A 193 17.72 16.24 3.72
CA GLU A 193 19.13 15.84 3.59
C GLU A 193 19.18 14.43 3.00
N ASN A 194 19.99 14.25 1.94
CA ASN A 194 20.25 12.91 1.41
C ASN A 194 21.22 12.20 2.37
N PRO A 195 20.81 11.11 3.04
CA PRO A 195 21.69 10.40 3.97
C PRO A 195 22.80 9.65 3.23
N TYR A 196 22.67 9.49 1.91
CA TYR A 196 23.73 8.97 1.06
C TYR A 196 24.57 10.14 0.57
N GLY A 197 25.88 10.08 0.77
CA GLY A 197 26.81 11.08 0.24
C GLY A 197 26.68 11.23 -1.27
N GLU A 198 26.92 12.43 -1.78
CA GLU A 198 26.98 12.67 -3.22
C GLU A 198 27.97 11.68 -3.85
N VAL A 199 27.48 10.81 -4.72
CA VAL A 199 28.34 9.95 -5.52
C VAL A 199 29.06 10.88 -6.48
N SER A 200 30.36 11.05 -6.30
CA SER A 200 31.17 11.83 -7.23
C SER A 200 31.03 11.22 -8.64
N PRO A 201 30.85 12.05 -9.69
CA PRO A 201 30.63 11.58 -11.05
C PRO A 201 31.80 10.76 -11.61
#